data_AF-A0A444JN35-F1
#
_entry.id   AF-A0A444JN35-F1
#
_cell.length_a   1.000
_cell.length_b   1.000
_cell.length_c   1.000
_cell.angle_alpha   90.00
_cell.angle_beta   90.00
_cell.angle_gamma   90.00
#
_symmetry.space_group_name_H-M   'P 1'
#
loop_
_entity.id
_entity.type
_entity.pdbx_description
1 polymer ?
#
loop_
_entity_poly.entity_id
_entity_poly.type
_entity_poly.pdbx_seq_one_letter_code
_entity_poly.pdbx_strand_id
1 'polypeptide(L)'
;MHKPILMSVPLIVMLTACGGSDSETKTEVGKQAPQNTITFSGTVYDGPMADTTVSVYAGHNLLASGKTDVNGKYSVNASISVAEFDKIKSQPITYHAQRSDIILYQFSGTSLAEAFKKN
;
A
#
# COMPACT_ATOMS: atom_id res chain seq x y z
N MET A 1 -42.31 9.17 6.59
CA MET A 1 -41.19 9.97 6.05
C MET A 1 -39.93 9.12 6.08
N HIS A 2 -39.52 8.54 4.95
CA HIS A 2 -38.24 7.81 4.82
C HIS A 2 -37.22 8.76 4.18
N LYS A 3 -36.12 9.05 4.88
CA LYS A 3 -34.98 9.76 4.31
C LYS A 3 -34.00 8.71 3.76
N PRO A 4 -33.69 8.66 2.46
CA PRO A 4 -32.59 7.85 1.98
C PRO A 4 -31.28 8.50 2.43
N ILE A 5 -30.57 7.84 3.34
CA ILE A 5 -29.18 8.17 3.68
C ILE A 5 -28.35 7.82 2.44
N LEU A 6 -27.86 8.84 1.72
CA LEU A 6 -26.86 8.64 0.68
C LEU A 6 -25.59 8.09 1.35
N MET A 7 -25.34 6.79 1.17
CA MET A 7 -24.04 6.21 1.44
C MET A 7 -23.08 6.68 0.35
N SER A 8 -22.22 7.65 0.70
CA SER A 8 -21.07 8.01 -0.12
C SER A 8 -20.11 6.83 -0.12
N VAL A 9 -19.96 6.17 -1.26
CA VAL A 9 -18.94 5.13 -1.46
C VAL A 9 -17.63 5.85 -1.80
N PRO A 10 -16.57 5.77 -0.97
CA PRO A 10 -15.28 6.33 -1.36
C PRO A 10 -14.71 5.48 -2.51
N LEU A 11 -14.72 6.05 -3.73
CA LEU A 11 -14.13 5.46 -4.92
C LEU A 11 -12.64 5.82 -4.96
N ILE A 12 -11.76 4.88 -4.62
CA ILE A 12 -10.31 5.02 -4.86
C ILE A 12 -10.00 4.43 -6.23
N VAL A 13 -9.61 5.30 -7.17
CA VAL A 13 -9.17 4.95 -8.52
C VAL A 13 -7.70 4.52 -8.49
N MET A 14 -7.39 3.37 -9.09
CA MET A 14 -6.03 2.83 -9.25
C MET A 14 -5.33 3.36 -10.52
N LEU A 15 -4.00 3.16 -10.55
CA LEU A 15 -3.04 3.06 -11.66
C LEU A 15 -2.09 4.24 -11.89
N THR A 16 -0.81 4.03 -11.57
CA THR A 16 0.31 3.86 -12.54
C THR A 16 1.62 3.61 -11.78
N ALA A 17 2.37 2.56 -12.15
CA ALA A 17 3.74 2.35 -11.69
C ALA A 17 4.66 2.27 -12.92
N CYS A 18 5.68 3.13 -12.94
CA CYS A 18 6.73 3.15 -13.96
C CYS A 18 7.94 2.40 -13.40
N GLY A 19 8.17 1.17 -13.89
CA GLY A 19 9.37 0.40 -13.58
C GLY A 19 10.54 0.83 -14.46
N GLY A 20 11.47 1.60 -13.89
CA GLY A 20 12.76 1.90 -14.50
C GLY A 20 13.82 0.91 -14.02
N SER A 21 14.34 0.09 -14.94
CA SER A 21 15.54 -0.73 -14.73
C SER A 21 16.75 0.06 -15.20
N ASP A 22 17.77 0.25 -14.35
CA ASP A 22 19.16 0.43 -14.84
C ASP A 22 20.24 0.21 -13.76
N SER A 23 21.03 -0.84 -14.01
CA SER A 23 22.50 -0.98 -14.04
C SER A 23 23.42 -0.60 -12.85
N GLU A 24 24.01 -1.68 -12.31
CA GLU A 24 25.38 -1.93 -11.81
C GLU A 24 26.18 -0.88 -11.01
N THR A 25 26.53 -1.25 -9.77
CA THR A 25 27.87 -0.97 -9.19
C THR A 25 28.27 -2.08 -8.20
N LYS A 26 29.44 -2.67 -8.45
CA LYS A 26 30.05 -3.77 -7.70
C LYS A 26 30.66 -3.24 -6.40
N THR A 27 30.09 -3.59 -5.25
CA THR A 27 30.71 -3.53 -3.91
C THR A 27 30.38 -4.84 -3.22
N GLU A 28 31.35 -5.54 -2.64
CA GLU A 28 31.12 -6.74 -1.84
C GLU A 28 30.37 -6.35 -0.55
N VAL A 29 29.04 -6.32 -0.64
CA VAL A 29 28.12 -6.12 0.48
C VAL A 29 27.63 -7.50 0.89
N GLY A 30 27.75 -7.84 2.18
CA GLY A 30 27.28 -9.12 2.73
C GLY A 30 25.95 -9.51 2.12
N LYS A 31 25.91 -10.69 1.49
CA LYS A 31 24.86 -11.16 0.56
C LYS A 31 23.47 -10.78 1.06
N GLN A 32 22.97 -9.63 0.63
CA GLN A 32 21.65 -9.15 1.04
C GLN A 32 20.65 -10.12 0.43
N ALA A 33 19.82 -10.74 1.26
CA ALA A 33 18.86 -11.72 0.79
C ALA A 33 18.03 -11.10 -0.35
N PRO A 34 17.72 -11.85 -1.42
CA PRO A 34 16.94 -11.32 -2.53
C PRO A 34 15.62 -10.74 -2.02
N GLN A 35 15.23 -9.59 -2.57
CA GLN A 35 14.03 -8.85 -2.15
C GLN A 35 13.09 -8.62 -3.34
N ASN A 36 11.79 -8.70 -3.04
CA ASN A 36 10.71 -8.27 -3.91
C ASN A 36 10.29 -6.85 -3.49
N THR A 37 10.16 -5.95 -4.45
CA THR A 37 9.78 -4.55 -4.20
C THR A 37 8.45 -4.23 -4.88
N ILE A 38 7.61 -3.45 -4.20
CA ILE A 38 6.31 -3.02 -4.71
C ILE A 38 6.01 -1.62 -4.19
N THR A 39 5.47 -0.75 -5.05
CA THR A 39 4.98 0.57 -4.66
C THR A 39 3.47 0.51 -4.48
N PHE A 40 3.00 0.96 -3.32
CA PHE A 40 1.58 1.17 -3.03
C PHE A 40 1.30 2.67 -3.09
N SER A 41 0.34 3.07 -3.91
CA SER A 41 -0.08 4.45 -4.03
C SER A 41 -1.60 4.56 -4.03
N GLY A 42 -2.09 5.70 -3.58
CA GLY A 42 -3.52 5.96 -3.49
C GLY A 42 -3.82 7.33 -2.92
N THR A 43 -5.10 7.57 -2.67
CA THR A 43 -5.59 8.79 -2.01
C THR A 43 -6.50 8.40 -0.86
N VAL A 44 -6.26 8.97 0.32
CA VAL A 44 -7.18 8.88 1.47
C VAL A 44 -8.14 10.05 1.39
N TYR A 45 -9.44 9.78 1.28
CA TYR A 45 -10.43 10.80 0.92
C TYR A 45 -11.68 10.75 1.82
N ASP A 46 -11.82 11.79 2.66
CA ASP A 46 -13.02 12.19 3.42
C ASP A 46 -13.00 13.74 3.52
N GLY A 47 -12.87 14.37 2.34
CA GLY A 47 -12.09 15.61 2.20
C GLY A 47 -10.58 15.30 2.16
N PRO A 48 -9.72 16.12 1.54
CA PRO A 48 -8.28 15.84 1.49
C PRO A 48 -7.71 15.62 2.90
N MET A 49 -7.31 14.38 3.20
CA MET A 49 -6.81 14.01 4.52
C MET A 49 -5.29 14.11 4.54
N ALA A 50 -4.76 15.32 4.67
CA ALA A 50 -3.32 15.55 4.80
C ALA A 50 -2.73 15.01 6.11
N ASP A 51 -1.43 14.69 6.10
CA ASP A 51 -0.68 14.17 7.25
C ASP A 51 -1.27 12.90 7.88
N THR A 52 -2.00 12.12 7.09
CA THR A 52 -2.61 10.86 7.52
C THR A 52 -1.61 9.74 7.37
N THR A 53 -1.39 8.96 8.42
CA THR A 53 -0.51 7.79 8.37
C THR A 53 -1.25 6.67 7.66
N VAL A 54 -0.71 6.21 6.53
CA VAL A 54 -1.20 5.06 5.78
C VAL A 54 -0.25 3.90 6.00
N SER A 55 -0.78 2.78 6.47
CA SER A 55 -0.05 1.54 6.68
C SER A 55 -0.66 0.44 5.82
N VAL A 56 0.18 -0.28 5.08
CA VAL A 56 -0.20 -1.35 4.16
C VAL A 56 0.23 -2.68 4.75
N TYR A 57 -0.68 -3.65 4.82
CA TYR A 57 -0.44 -4.96 5.41
C TYR A 57 -0.71 -6.09 4.42
N ALA A 58 -0.05 -7.23 4.65
CA ALA A 58 -0.49 -8.54 4.16
C ALA A 58 -0.79 -9.44 5.37
N GLY A 59 -2.08 -9.68 5.63
CA GLY A 59 -2.51 -10.28 6.88
C GLY A 59 -2.11 -9.41 8.07
N HIS A 60 -1.28 -9.94 8.99
CA HIS A 60 -0.76 -9.19 10.14
C HIS A 60 0.60 -8.53 9.90
N ASN A 61 1.20 -8.72 8.73
CA ASN A 61 2.55 -8.23 8.44
C ASN A 61 2.49 -6.84 7.82
N LEU A 62 3.09 -5.85 8.48
CA LEU A 62 3.25 -4.50 7.94
C LEU A 62 4.28 -4.55 6.79
N LEU A 63 3.86 -4.07 5.61
CA LEU A 63 4.70 -4.04 4.41
C LEU A 63 5.36 -2.68 4.20
N ALA A 64 4.58 -1.62 4.38
CA ALA A 64 5.02 -0.25 4.20
C ALA A 64 4.13 0.70 4.99
N SER A 65 4.68 1.86 5.32
CA SER A 65 3.92 2.95 5.93
C SER A 65 4.45 4.30 5.46
N GLY A 66 3.57 5.29 5.38
CA GLY A 66 3.93 6.65 4.99
C GLY A 66 2.82 7.63 5.27
N LYS A 67 3.07 8.90 5.00
CA LYS A 67 2.11 9.99 5.22
C LYS A 67 1.54 10.47 3.91
N THR A 68 0.29 10.89 3.94
CA THR A 68 -0.34 11.57 2.82
C THR A 68 0.14 13.01 2.67
N ASP A 69 0.18 13.50 1.43
CA ASP A 69 0.41 14.90 1.10
C ASP A 69 -0.81 15.79 1.41
N VAL A 70 -0.72 17.09 1.09
CA VAL A 70 -1.81 18.06 1.27
C VAL A 70 -3.11 17.70 0.54
N ASN A 71 -3.03 16.85 -0.48
CA ASN A 71 -4.16 16.38 -1.28
C ASN A 71 -4.68 15.00 -0.81
N GLY A 72 -4.14 14.45 0.27
CA GLY A 72 -4.47 13.11 0.76
C GLY A 72 -3.79 11.97 -0.02
N LYS A 73 -2.84 12.28 -0.92
CA LYS A 73 -2.16 11.27 -1.74
C LYS A 73 -0.98 10.64 -1.01
N TYR A 74 -0.78 9.34 -1.16
CA TYR A 74 0.39 8.63 -0.65
C TYR A 74 1.05 7.80 -1.75
N SER A 75 2.35 7.57 -1.60
CA SER A 75 3.13 6.61 -2.39
C SER A 75 4.21 6.05 -1.47
N VAL A 76 4.16 4.74 -1.20
CA VAL A 76 5.05 4.06 -0.25
C VAL A 76 5.62 2.80 -0.87
N ASN A 77 6.90 2.56 -0.66
CA ASN A 77 7.61 1.39 -1.17
C ASN A 77 7.69 0.32 -0.08
N ALA A 78 7.29 -0.90 -0.41
CA ALA A 78 7.56 -2.07 0.40
C ALA A 78 8.72 -2.86 -0.19
N SER A 79 9.60 -3.36 0.66
CA SER A 79 10.66 -4.28 0.29
C SER A 79 10.58 -5.52 1.17
N ILE A 80 10.35 -6.67 0.55
CA ILE A 80 10.01 -7.92 1.23
C ILE A 80 11.01 -8.97 0.79
N SER A 81 11.70 -9.62 1.73
CA SER A 81 12.60 -10.72 1.35
C SER A 81 11.82 -11.85 0.64
N VAL A 82 12.44 -12.53 -0.33
CA VAL A 82 11.79 -13.65 -1.04
C VAL A 82 11.26 -14.71 -0.07
N ALA A 83 12.03 -15.03 0.96
CA ALA A 83 11.65 -16.00 1.98
C ALA A 83 10.41 -15.58 2.78
N GLU A 84 10.26 -14.29 3.07
CA GLU A 84 9.07 -13.78 3.75
C GLU A 84 7.88 -13.74 2.80
N PHE A 85 8.10 -13.24 1.57
CA PHE A 85 7.07 -13.22 0.52
C PHE A 85 6.44 -14.61 0.35
N ASP A 86 7.23 -15.68 0.29
CA ASP A 86 6.70 -17.04 0.14
C ASP A 86 5.75 -17.48 1.26
N LYS A 87 5.91 -16.95 2.48
CA LYS A 87 5.02 -17.24 3.61
C LYS A 87 3.73 -16.43 3.56
N ILE A 88 3.79 -15.18 3.07
CA ILE A 88 2.68 -14.23 3.13
C ILE A 88 2.01 -13.96 1.78
N LYS A 89 2.47 -14.58 0.70
CA LYS A 89 2.00 -14.31 -0.68
C LYS A 89 0.50 -14.54 -0.91
N SER A 90 -0.12 -15.44 -0.15
CA SER A 90 -1.58 -15.69 -0.22
C SER A 90 -2.40 -14.76 0.67
N GLN A 91 -1.76 -13.96 1.53
CA GLN A 91 -2.46 -13.11 2.49
C GLN A 91 -3.13 -11.93 1.78
N PRO A 92 -4.31 -11.51 2.25
CA PRO A 92 -5.02 -10.35 1.74
C PRO A 92 -4.25 -9.06 2.03
N ILE A 93 -4.31 -8.09 1.10
CA ILE A 93 -3.80 -6.75 1.37
C ILE A 93 -4.87 -5.89 2.04
N THR A 94 -4.49 -5.23 3.14
CA THR A 94 -5.32 -4.24 3.83
C THR A 94 -4.58 -2.90 3.96
N TYR A 95 -5.34 -1.81 3.88
CA TYR A 95 -4.87 -0.44 4.05
C TYR A 95 -5.52 0.15 5.28
N HIS A 96 -4.69 0.68 6.19
CA HIS A 96 -5.15 1.36 7.39
C HIS A 96 -4.69 2.81 7.30
N ALA A 97 -5.63 3.75 7.30
CA ALA A 97 -5.32 5.17 7.33
C ALA A 97 -5.76 5.76 8.67
N GLN A 98 -4.85 6.40 9.39
CA GLN A 98 -5.11 6.97 10.71
C GLN A 98 -4.63 8.42 10.79
N ARG A 99 -5.52 9.28 11.29
CA ARG A 99 -5.22 10.67 11.63
C ARG A 99 -5.99 11.05 12.90
N SER A 100 -5.26 11.30 13.98
CA SER A 100 -5.86 11.51 15.30
C SER A 100 -6.83 10.36 15.65
N ASP A 101 -8.11 10.67 15.88
CA ASP A 101 -9.15 9.70 16.23
C ASP A 101 -9.88 9.12 15.00
N ILE A 102 -9.54 9.56 13.78
CA ILE A 102 -10.13 9.04 12.54
C ILE A 102 -9.32 7.84 12.08
N ILE A 103 -10.01 6.71 11.88
CA ILE A 103 -9.42 5.47 11.40
C ILE A 103 -10.27 4.93 10.23
N LEU A 104 -9.61 4.71 9.09
CA LEU A 104 -10.22 4.15 7.89
C LEU A 104 -9.53 2.83 7.55
N TYR A 105 -10.33 1.82 7.22
CA TYR A 105 -9.87 0.51 6.81
C TYR A 105 -10.37 0.19 5.40
N GLN A 106 -9.48 -0.33 4.56
CA GLN A 106 -9.84 -0.80 3.23
C GLN A 106 -9.21 -2.16 2.95
N PHE A 107 -10.03 -3.07 2.43
CA PHE A 107 -9.57 -4.34 1.89
C PHE A 107 -9.36 -4.20 0.37
N SER A 108 -8.21 -4.63 -0.14
CA SER A 108 -7.87 -4.47 -1.57
C SER A 108 -8.66 -5.42 -2.50
N GLY A 109 -9.23 -6.50 -1.96
CA GLY A 109 -9.81 -7.59 -2.75
C GLY A 109 -8.77 -8.49 -3.43
N THR A 110 -7.48 -8.33 -3.13
CA THR A 110 -6.38 -9.10 -3.75
C THR A 110 -5.41 -9.61 -2.70
N SER A 111 -4.78 -10.75 -3.00
CA SER A 111 -3.62 -11.24 -2.26
C SER A 111 -2.36 -10.45 -2.60
N LEU A 112 -1.32 -10.60 -1.77
CA LEU A 112 -0.01 -10.05 -2.03
C LEU A 112 0.57 -10.53 -3.38
N ALA A 113 0.48 -11.83 -3.68
CA ALA A 113 0.95 -12.38 -4.95
C ALA A 113 0.27 -11.74 -6.16
N GLU A 114 -1.03 -11.49 -6.08
CA GLU A 114 -1.79 -10.88 -7.16
C GLU A 114 -1.45 -9.40 -7.34
N ALA A 115 -1.19 -8.68 -6.25
CA ALA A 115 -0.73 -7.29 -6.33
C ALA A 115 0.62 -7.17 -7.07
N PHE A 116 1.54 -8.11 -6.85
CA PHE A 116 2.80 -8.18 -7.59
C PHE A 116 2.64 -8.52 -9.08
N LYS A 117 1.55 -9.16 -9.50
CA LYS A 117 1.29 -9.51 -10.91
C LYS A 117 0.61 -8.38 -11.69
N LYS A 118 -0.08 -7.47 -10.99
CA LYS A 118 -0.78 -6.33 -11.60
C LYS A 118 0.14 -5.14 -11.87
N ASN A 119 1.39 -5.20 -11.40
CA ASN A 119 2.39 -4.16 -11.51
C ASN A 119 3.43 -4.45 -12.59
#